data_AF-A0A6G3Z5K1-F1
#
_entry.id   AF-A0A6G3Z5K1-F1
#
_cell.length_a   1.000
_cell.length_b   1.000
_cell.length_c   1.000
_cell.angle_alpha   90.00
_cell.angle_beta   90.00
_cell.angle_gamma   90.00
#
_symmetry.space_group_name_H-M   'P 1'
#
loop_
_entity.id
_entity.type
_entity.pdbx_description
1 polymer ?
#
loop_
_entity_poly.entity_id
_entity_poly.type
_entity_poly.pdbx_seq_one_letter_code
_entity_poly.pdbx_strand_id
1 'polypeptide(L)' 'MVLKAKQSRRDHAAKTEALEVAGKEDTTRLNAEIPLSLHSRIKIQSTKERRAMTEIVIDALNEYLSRNSNE' A
#
# COMPACT_ATOMS: atom_id res chain seq x y z
N MET A 1 -1.12 13.93 -48.98
CA MET A 1 -0.56 12.75 -48.28
C MET A 1 -0.24 13.20 -46.87
N VAL A 2 -1.05 12.83 -45.86
CA VAL A 2 -0.88 13.32 -44.48
C VAL A 2 -0.31 12.19 -43.64
N LEU A 3 0.97 12.29 -43.28
CA LEU A 3 1.66 11.29 -42.47
C LEU A 3 1.30 11.50 -40.99
N LYS A 4 0.54 10.56 -40.40
CA LYS A 4 0.33 10.49 -38.95
C LYS A 4 1.24 9.41 -38.39
N ALA A 5 2.34 9.82 -37.74
CA ALA A 5 3.30 8.89 -37.14
C ALA A 5 2.96 8.61 -35.65
N LYS A 6 2.52 7.37 -35.43
CA LYS A 6 2.50 6.50 -34.24
C LYS A 6 2.70 7.15 -32.84
N GLN A 7 1.59 7.33 -32.11
CA GLN A 7 1.62 7.50 -30.65
C GLN A 7 2.27 6.26 -30.00
N SER A 8 3.42 6.47 -29.36
CA SER A 8 4.10 5.48 -28.53
C SER A 8 3.20 5.12 -27.34
N ARG A 9 2.59 3.93 -27.37
CA ARG A 9 1.84 3.37 -26.23
C ARG A 9 2.73 3.03 -25.03
N ARG A 10 4.07 3.07 -25.15
CA ARG A 10 5.00 2.71 -24.07
C ARG A 10 5.14 3.79 -23.01
N ASP A 11 4.96 5.06 -23.37
CA ASP A 11 5.15 6.18 -22.44
C ASP A 11 4.01 6.32 -21.42
N HIS A 12 2.83 5.73 -21.68
CA HIS A 12 1.69 5.88 -20.80
C HIS A 12 1.73 4.92 -19.60
N ALA A 13 2.24 3.69 -19.76
CA ALA A 13 2.33 2.72 -18.67
C ALA A 13 3.36 3.17 -17.62
N ALA A 14 4.58 3.48 -18.06
CA ALA A 14 5.67 3.92 -17.20
C ALA A 14 5.36 5.23 -16.44
N LYS A 15 4.62 6.15 -17.07
CA LYS A 15 4.19 7.40 -16.42
C LYS A 15 3.12 7.17 -15.36
N THR A 16 2.26 6.16 -15.53
CA THR A 16 1.21 5.83 -14.56
C THR A 16 1.81 5.16 -13.32
N GLU A 17 2.76 4.23 -13.52
CA GLU A 17 3.51 3.60 -12.42
C GLU A 17 4.35 4.62 -11.62
N ALA A 18 4.95 5.60 -12.31
CA ALA A 18 5.73 6.66 -11.65
C ALA A 18 4.86 7.61 -10.79
N LEU A 19 3.60 7.84 -11.18
CA LEU A 19 2.67 8.66 -10.41
C LEU A 19 2.16 7.94 -9.14
N GLU A 20 1.97 6.61 -9.21
CA GLU A 20 1.59 5.81 -8.03
C GLU A 20 2.72 5.71 -6.99
N VAL A 21 3.98 5.81 -7.40
CA VAL A 21 5.13 5.80 -6.49
C VAL A 21 5.37 7.20 -5.89
N ALA A 22 5.12 8.27 -6.64
CA ALA A 22 5.34 9.65 -6.18
C ALA A 22 4.34 10.14 -5.10
N GLY A 23 3.23 9.43 -4.90
CA GLY A 23 2.24 9.74 -3.86
C GLY A 23 2.38 8.94 -2.56
N LYS A 24 3.39 8.07 -2.44
CA LYS A 24 3.60 7.27 -1.23
C LYS A 24 4.40 8.08 -0.23
N GLU A 25 3.82 8.28 0.96
CA GLU A 25 4.51 8.89 2.09
C GLU A 25 5.79 8.12 2.44
N ASP A 26 6.80 8.84 2.94
CA ASP A 26 8.04 8.23 3.42
C ASP A 26 7.74 7.20 4.50
N THR A 27 8.22 5.97 4.31
CA THR A 27 7.97 4.86 5.24
C THR A 27 9.16 4.67 6.18
N THR A 28 8.87 4.49 7.47
CA THR A 28 9.88 4.15 8.49
C THR A 28 9.58 2.77 9.08
N ARG A 29 10.63 2.02 9.45
CA ARG A 29 10.48 0.70 10.07
C ARG A 29 10.01 0.82 11.52
N LEU A 30 8.91 0.15 11.85
CA LEU A 30 8.45 -0.05 13.22
C LEU A 30 9.05 -1.36 13.77
N ASN A 31 9.98 -1.25 14.72
CA ASN A 31 10.50 -2.41 15.44
C ASN A 31 9.63 -2.63 16.68
N ALA A 32 8.71 -3.60 16.62
CA ALA A 32 7.86 -3.97 17.75
C ALA A 32 7.81 -5.48 17.91
N GLU A 33 7.94 -5.95 19.14
CA GLU A 33 7.73 -7.36 19.46
C GLU A 33 6.25 -7.63 19.62
N ILE A 34 5.71 -8.54 18.80
CA ILE A 34 4.30 -8.94 18.85
C ILE A 34 4.17 -10.41 19.24
N PRO A 35 3.10 -10.78 19.96
CA PRO A 35 2.83 -12.19 20.27
C PRO A 35 2.67 -13.04 19.01
N LEU A 36 3.22 -14.25 19.03
CA LEU A 36 3.19 -15.18 17.89
C LEU A 36 1.75 -15.54 17.47
N SER A 37 0.84 -15.61 18.44
CA SER A 37 -0.60 -15.80 18.24
C SER A 37 -1.23 -14.67 17.43
N LEU A 38 -0.78 -13.43 17.65
CA LEU A 38 -1.29 -12.25 16.96
C LEU A 38 -0.76 -12.19 15.52
N HIS A 39 0.55 -12.43 15.34
CA HIS A 39 1.16 -12.55 14.01
C HIS A 39 0.45 -13.60 13.13
N SER A 40 0.12 -14.76 13.72
CA SER A 40 -0.59 -15.84 13.02
C SER A 40 -1.98 -15.42 12.55
N ARG A 41 -2.73 -14.66 13.37
CA ARG A 41 -4.04 -14.14 13.00
C ARG A 41 -3.95 -13.14 11.85
N ILE A 42 -2.99 -12.22 11.90
CA ILE A 42 -2.77 -11.24 10.83
C ILE A 42 -2.46 -11.97 9.51
N LYS A 43 -1.64 -13.02 9.55
CA LYS A 43 -1.29 -13.81 8.37
C LYS A 43 -2.49 -14.53 7.75
N ILE A 44 -3.38 -15.06 8.59
CA ILE A 44 -4.62 -15.67 8.11
C ILE A 44 -5.50 -14.62 7.46
N GLN A 45 -5.62 -13.43 8.08
CA GLN A 45 -6.43 -12.34 7.55
C GLN A 45 -5.89 -11.81 6.21
N SER A 46 -4.57 -11.67 6.09
CA SER A 46 -3.92 -11.25 4.85
C SER A 46 -4.20 -12.21 3.69
N THR A 47 -4.22 -13.51 3.99
CA THR A 47 -4.56 -14.54 3.01
C THR A 47 -6.03 -14.48 2.59
N LYS A 48 -6.94 -14.23 3.54
CA LYS A 48 -8.39 -14.13 3.27
C LYS A 48 -8.72 -12.90 2.42
N GLU A 49 -8.14 -11.75 2.74
CA GLU A 49 -8.41 -10.48 2.06
C GLU A 49 -7.59 -10.28 0.78
N ARG A 50 -6.59 -11.15 0.52
CA ARG A 50 -5.60 -11.01 -0.57
C ARG A 50 -4.86 -9.67 -0.51
N ARG A 51 -4.56 -9.21 0.71
CA ARG A 51 -3.84 -7.95 0.99
C ARG A 51 -2.52 -8.25 1.67
N ALA A 52 -1.57 -7.33 1.60
CA ALA A 52 -0.30 -7.49 2.32
C ALA A 52 -0.53 -7.36 3.83
N MET A 53 0.24 -8.11 4.64
CA MET A 53 0.15 -8.03 6.11
C MET A 53 0.42 -6.60 6.60
N THR A 54 1.32 -5.87 5.93
CA THR A 54 1.64 -4.47 6.24
C THR A 54 0.44 -3.55 6.07
N GLU A 55 -0.38 -3.73 5.03
CA GLU A 55 -1.56 -2.89 4.80
C GLU A 55 -2.61 -3.11 5.89
N ILE A 56 -2.84 -4.36 6.29
CA ILE A 56 -3.77 -4.70 7.38
C ILE A 56 -3.29 -4.10 8.70
N VAL A 57 -1.98 -4.12 8.96
CA VAL A 57 -1.41 -3.52 10.16
C VAL A 57 -1.55 -2.00 10.13
N ILE A 58 -1.32 -1.35 8.98
CA ILE A 58 -1.50 0.09 8.82
C ILE A 58 -2.96 0.49 9.06
N ASP A 59 -3.92 -0.23 8.47
CA ASP A 59 -5.35 0.02 8.68
C ASP A 59 -5.74 -0.12 10.14
N ALA A 60 -5.27 -1.19 10.82
CA ALA A 60 -5.55 -1.40 12.23
C ALA A 60 -4.96 -0.29 13.12
N LEU A 61 -3.76 0.19 12.80
CA LEU A 61 -3.12 1.30 13.49
C LEU A 61 -3.86 2.62 13.25
N ASN A 62 -4.25 2.91 12.01
CA ASN A 62 -5.04 4.09 11.66
C ASN A 62 -6.39 4.07 12.37
N GLU A 63 -7.10 2.94 12.36
CA GLU A 63 -8.38 2.79 13.06
C GLU A 63 -8.23 2.99 14.58
N TYR A 64 -7.18 2.41 15.17
CA TYR A 64 -6.88 2.59 16.59
C TYR A 64 -6.59 4.05 16.94
N LEU A 65 -5.73 4.71 16.14
CA LEU A 65 -5.37 6.11 16.34
C LEU A 65 -6.56 7.03 16.09
N SER A 66 -7.37 6.83 15.04
CA SER A 66 -8.57 7.63 14.80
C SER A 66 -9.62 7.51 15.91
N ARG A 67 -9.71 6.35 16.59
CA ARG A 67 -10.63 6.16 17.72
C ARG A 67 -10.13 6.81 19.01
N ASN A 68 -8.82 6.88 19.21
CA ASN A 68 -8.21 7.38 20.44
C ASN A 68 -7.73 8.84 20.33
N SER A 69 -7.48 9.33 19.12
CA SER A 69 -7.23 10.74 18.82
C SER A 69 -8.56 11.47 18.75
N ASN A 70 -9.23 11.59 19.90
CA ASN A 70 -10.24 12.60 20.10
C ASN A 70 -9.50 13.87 20.56
N GLU A 71 -8.80 14.51 19.62
CA GLU A 71 -8.19 15.83 19.76
C GLU A 71 -8.81 16.79 18.75
#